data_AF-B9M3I2-F1
#
_entry.id   AF-B9M3I2-F1
#
_cell.length_a   1.000
_cell.length_b   1.000
_cell.length_c   1.000
_cell.angle_alpha   90.00
_cell.angle_beta   90.00
_cell.angle_gamma   90.00
#
_symmetry.space_group_name_H-M   'P 1'
#
loop_
_entity.id
_entity.type
_entity.pdbx_description
1 polymer ?
#
loop_
_entity_poly.entity_id
_entity_poly.type
_entity_poly.pdbx_seq_one_letter_code
_entity_poly.pdbx_strand_id
1 'polypeptide(L)'
;MPFKDILQTMVDSVEGAVGAVVMGYDGIAIDEFVKKENPFDLQLLTAEYAAVLKEVKGTVEVLKSGLLQEVSINTELSTAIARVINEDFFVLLVITGGGNFGKGRFYLRREAPKLAEALQ
;
A
#
# COMPACT_ATOMS: atom_id res chain seq x y z
N MET A 1 13.82 12.60 0.66
CA MET A 1 13.75 11.77 1.90
C MET A 1 13.88 10.32 1.49
N PRO A 2 14.55 9.46 2.27
CA PRO A 2 14.52 8.02 2.07
C PRO A 2 13.07 7.51 2.06
N PHE A 3 12.76 6.51 1.22
CA PHE A 3 11.43 5.87 1.16
C PHE A 3 10.96 5.45 2.55
N LYS A 4 11.83 4.77 3.29
CA LYS A 4 11.60 4.35 4.68
C LYS A 4 11.04 5.44 5.60
N ASP A 5 11.52 6.69 5.51
CA ASP A 5 11.05 7.78 6.38
C ASP A 5 9.60 8.18 6.04
N ILE A 6 9.25 8.15 4.75
CA ILE A 6 7.89 8.41 4.28
C ILE A 6 6.95 7.28 4.72
N LEU A 7 7.38 6.03 4.55
CA LEU A 7 6.64 4.84 4.96
C LEU A 7 6.42 4.81 6.47
N GLN A 8 7.47 5.07 7.25
CA GLN A 8 7.40 5.17 8.70
C GLN A 8 6.42 6.28 9.13
N THR A 9 6.49 7.45 8.51
CA THR A 9 5.58 8.57 8.81
C THR A 9 4.12 8.14 8.63
N MET A 10 3.79 7.39 7.58
CA MET A 10 2.42 6.88 7.36
C MET A 10 2.01 5.89 8.46
N VAL A 11 2.87 4.92 8.78
CA VAL A 11 2.58 3.85 9.74
C VAL A 11 2.47 4.35 11.18
N ASP A 12 3.28 5.35 11.55
CA ASP A 12 3.26 5.95 12.88
C ASP A 12 2.09 6.94 13.03
N SER A 13 1.61 7.52 11.94
CA SER A 13 0.53 8.51 11.99
C SER A 13 -0.88 7.93 11.93
N VAL A 14 -1.04 6.65 11.57
CA VAL A 14 -2.34 6.00 11.37
C VAL A 14 -2.61 5.00 12.49
N GLU A 15 -3.72 5.16 13.22
CA GLU A 15 -4.06 4.24 14.30
C GLU A 15 -4.29 2.83 13.74
N GLY A 16 -3.65 1.83 14.35
CA GLY A 16 -3.72 0.44 13.91
C GLY A 16 -2.91 0.11 12.65
N ALA A 17 -2.20 1.07 12.04
CA ALA A 17 -1.27 0.75 10.95
C ALA A 17 -0.07 -0.04 11.48
N VAL A 18 0.25 -1.13 10.79
CA VAL A 18 1.29 -2.09 11.18
C VAL A 18 2.44 -2.18 10.20
N GLY A 19 2.22 -1.78 8.95
CA GLY A 19 3.29 -1.67 7.97
C GLY A 19 2.85 -1.03 6.68
N ALA A 20 3.83 -0.53 5.93
CA ALA A 20 3.66 0.02 4.60
C ALA A 20 4.83 -0.41 3.71
N VAL A 21 4.54 -0.67 2.43
CA VAL A 21 5.53 -1.10 1.45
C VAL A 21 5.31 -0.40 0.12
N VAL A 22 6.40 0.02 -0.54
CA VAL A 22 6.39 0.36 -1.97
C VAL A 22 6.77 -0.88 -2.74
N MET A 23 5.93 -1.30 -3.69
CA MET A 23 6.07 -2.59 -4.35
C MET A 23 5.71 -2.48 -5.83
N GLY A 24 6.40 -3.28 -6.66
CA GLY A 24 6.05 -3.50 -8.04
C GLY A 24 4.90 -4.50 -8.20
N TYR A 25 4.19 -4.46 -9.32
CA TYR A 25 3.16 -5.46 -9.64
C TYR A 25 3.72 -6.89 -9.86
N ASP A 26 5.03 -7.06 -9.85
CA ASP A 26 5.75 -8.34 -9.85
C ASP A 26 5.94 -8.94 -8.44
N GLY A 27 5.54 -8.22 -7.39
CA GLY A 27 5.69 -8.63 -5.99
C GLY A 27 7.04 -8.29 -5.37
N ILE A 28 7.91 -7.54 -6.07
CA ILE A 28 9.21 -7.12 -5.56
C ILE A 28 9.05 -5.79 -4.81
N ALA A 29 9.41 -5.80 -3.52
CA ALA A 29 9.43 -4.60 -2.68
C ALA A 29 10.65 -3.73 -3.01
N ILE A 30 10.43 -2.42 -3.14
CA ILE A 30 11.50 -1.41 -3.21
C ILE A 30 12.00 -1.08 -1.81
N ASP A 31 11.07 -0.75 -0.92
CA ASP A 31 11.35 -0.44 0.47
C ASP A 31 10.09 -0.68 1.31
N GLU A 32 10.30 -0.95 2.59
CA GLU A 32 9.24 -1.24 3.53
C GLU A 32 9.51 -0.65 4.92
N PHE A 33 8.44 -0.36 5.63
CA PHE A 33 8.48 -0.12 7.05
C PHE A 33 7.43 -0.99 7.74
N VAL A 34 7.87 -1.80 8.69
CA VAL A 34 7.04 -2.74 9.44
C VAL A 34 7.27 -2.54 10.92
N LYS A 35 6.18 -2.43 11.70
CA LYS A 35 6.27 -2.43 13.16
C LYS A 35 6.71 -3.80 13.64
N LYS A 36 7.70 -3.82 14.55
CA LYS A 36 8.25 -5.05 15.13
C LYS A 36 7.17 -5.93 15.75
N GLU A 37 6.21 -5.31 16.43
CA GLU A 37 5.05 -5.98 16.99
C GLU A 37 3.87 -5.81 16.05
N ASN A 38 3.57 -6.85 15.27
CA ASN A 38 2.38 -6.91 14.45
C ASN A 38 1.86 -8.37 14.34
N PRO A 39 0.55 -8.57 14.12
CA PRO A 39 -0.05 -9.90 14.15
C PRO A 39 -0.01 -10.64 12.81
N PHE A 40 0.65 -10.10 11.78
CA PHE A 40 0.60 -10.64 10.41
C PHE A 40 2.00 -11.01 9.90
N ASP A 41 2.04 -11.96 8.97
CA ASP A 41 3.17 -12.08 8.07
C ASP A 41 3.00 -11.06 6.94
N LEU A 42 3.51 -9.84 7.14
CA LEU A 42 3.36 -8.77 6.16
C LEU A 42 4.11 -9.05 4.87
N GLN A 43 5.19 -9.82 4.91
CA GLN A 43 5.94 -10.13 3.71
C GLN A 43 5.12 -11.05 2.80
N LEU A 44 4.52 -12.10 3.37
CA LEU A 44 3.59 -12.97 2.64
C LEU A 44 2.35 -12.19 2.18
N LEU A 45 1.71 -11.43 3.07
CA LEU A 45 0.47 -10.72 2.76
C LEU A 45 0.65 -9.72 1.62
N THR A 46 1.74 -8.95 1.64
CA THR A 46 2.01 -7.93 0.62
C THR A 46 2.31 -8.55 -0.75
N ALA A 47 3.08 -9.65 -0.79
CA ALA A 47 3.37 -10.38 -2.03
C ALA A 47 2.10 -10.98 -2.67
N GLU A 48 1.25 -11.63 -1.88
CA GLU A 48 -0.02 -12.19 -2.38
C GLU A 48 -0.99 -11.11 -2.86
N TYR A 49 -1.05 -9.97 -2.15
CA TYR A 49 -1.86 -8.85 -2.60
C TYR A 49 -1.32 -8.16 -3.85
N ALA A 50 -0.01 -8.19 -4.10
CA ALA A 50 0.55 -7.70 -5.37
C ALA A 50 0.02 -8.49 -6.57
N ALA A 51 -0.08 -9.82 -6.45
CA ALA A 51 -0.66 -10.67 -7.49
C ALA A 51 -2.13 -10.32 -7.77
N VAL A 52 -2.93 -10.10 -6.71
CA VAL A 52 -4.33 -9.65 -6.86
C VAL A 52 -4.41 -8.29 -7.54
N LEU A 53 -3.57 -7.33 -7.14
CA LEU A 53 -3.54 -5.98 -7.72
C LEU A 53 -3.15 -5.99 -9.20
N LYS A 54 -2.27 -6.90 -9.61
CA LYS A 54 -1.91 -7.10 -11.02
C LYS A 54 -3.12 -7.52 -11.86
N GLU A 55 -3.92 -8.46 -11.38
CA GLU A 55 -5.15 -8.89 -12.06
C GLU A 55 -6.21 -7.78 -12.12
N VAL A 56 -6.36 -7.00 -11.03
CA VAL A 56 -7.24 -5.83 -11.00
C VAL A 56 -6.80 -4.79 -12.03
N LYS A 57 -5.49 -4.49 -12.12
CA LYS A 57 -4.94 -3.56 -13.11
C LYS A 57 -5.26 -4.03 -14.54
N GLY A 58 -4.98 -5.29 -14.86
CA GLY A 58 -5.29 -5.86 -16.17
C GLY A 58 -6.79 -5.81 -16.52
N THR A 59 -7.65 -6.06 -15.52
CA THR A 59 -9.11 -5.95 -15.71
C THR A 59 -9.54 -4.52 -16.02
N VAL A 60 -9.00 -3.52 -15.31
CA VAL A 60 -9.26 -2.10 -15.57
C VAL A 60 -8.86 -1.70 -17.00
N GLU A 61 -7.70 -2.18 -17.47
CA GLU A 61 -7.22 -1.96 -18.84
C GLU A 61 -8.17 -2.55 -19.90
N VAL A 62 -8.62 -3.80 -19.70
CA VAL A 62 -9.57 -4.48 -20.61
C VAL A 62 -10.92 -3.74 -20.65
N LEU A 63 -11.41 -3.30 -19.49
CA LEU A 63 -12.67 -2.57 -19.38
C LEU A 63 -12.60 -1.15 -19.93
N LYS A 64 -11.39 -0.62 -20.20
CA LYS A 64 -11.15 0.77 -20.61
C LYS A 64 -11.82 1.77 -19.66
N SER A 65 -11.81 1.48 -18.36
CA SER A 65 -12.51 2.29 -17.33
C SER A 65 -11.67 3.44 -16.76
N GLY A 66 -10.52 3.72 -17.38
CA GLY A 66 -9.57 4.75 -16.96
C GLY A 66 -8.34 4.14 -16.27
N LEU A 67 -7.68 4.93 -15.42
CA LEU A 67 -6.50 4.49 -14.68
C LEU A 67 -6.91 3.98 -13.30
N LEU A 68 -6.35 2.84 -12.87
CA LEU A 68 -6.49 2.39 -11.49
C LEU A 68 -5.87 3.44 -10.55
N GLN A 69 -6.59 3.79 -9.48
CA GLN A 69 -6.15 4.81 -8.53
C GLN A 69 -5.88 4.21 -7.15
N GLU A 70 -6.79 3.37 -6.66
CA GLU A 70 -6.77 2.84 -5.31
C GLU A 70 -7.58 1.54 -5.24
N VAL A 71 -7.12 0.59 -4.44
CA VAL A 71 -7.82 -0.65 -4.10
C VAL A 71 -7.78 -0.82 -2.59
N SER A 72 -8.89 -1.25 -1.98
CA SER A 72 -8.93 -1.59 -0.56
C SER A 72 -9.46 -3.01 -0.40
N ILE A 73 -8.77 -3.81 0.41
CA ILE A 73 -9.15 -5.18 0.77
C ILE A 73 -9.42 -5.15 2.28
N ASN A 74 -10.68 -5.34 2.66
CA ASN A 74 -11.13 -5.28 4.04
C ASN A 74 -11.55 -6.66 4.52
N THR A 75 -11.01 -7.07 5.67
CA THR A 75 -11.34 -8.30 6.38
C THR A 75 -11.66 -7.96 7.84
N GLU A 76 -12.11 -8.95 8.60
CA GLU A 76 -12.31 -8.79 10.04
C GLU A 76 -11.01 -8.41 10.77
N LEU A 77 -9.87 -8.95 10.31
CA LEU A 77 -8.60 -8.80 11.00
C LEU A 77 -7.77 -7.61 10.48
N SER A 78 -7.93 -7.23 9.21
CA SER A 78 -7.11 -6.20 8.59
C SER A 78 -7.81 -5.44 7.47
N THR A 79 -7.30 -4.25 7.20
CA THR A 79 -7.58 -3.47 6.00
C THR A 79 -6.26 -3.17 5.31
N ALA A 80 -6.12 -3.63 4.07
CA ALA A 80 -4.98 -3.29 3.21
C ALA A 80 -5.42 -2.30 2.14
N ILE A 81 -4.71 -1.19 2.02
CA ILE A 81 -5.04 -0.09 1.12
C ILE A 81 -3.88 0.10 0.15
N ALA A 82 -4.10 -0.25 -1.11
CA ALA A 82 -3.16 -0.04 -2.19
C ALA A 82 -3.48 1.27 -2.90
N ARG A 83 -2.52 2.16 -3.03
CA ARG A 83 -2.62 3.38 -3.85
C ARG A 83 -1.57 3.33 -4.94
N VAL A 84 -2.03 3.53 -6.18
CA VAL A 84 -1.15 3.58 -7.35
C VAL A 84 -0.23 4.80 -7.25
N ILE A 85 1.06 4.58 -7.50
CA ILE A 85 2.06 5.65 -7.59
C ILE A 85 2.28 6.00 -9.06
N ASN A 86 2.58 5.00 -9.89
CA ASN A 86 2.74 5.11 -11.33
C ASN A 86 2.38 3.76 -12.01
N GLU A 87 2.75 3.57 -13.28
CA GLU A 87 2.42 2.35 -14.01
C GLU A 87 3.10 1.10 -13.44
N ASP A 88 4.25 1.24 -12.80
CA ASP A 88 5.06 0.11 -12.34
C ASP A 88 4.89 -0.17 -10.85
N PHE A 89 4.57 0.85 -10.06
CA PHE A 89 4.61 0.79 -8.60
C PHE A 89 3.33 1.29 -7.92
N PHE A 90 3.05 0.68 -6.77
CA PHE A 90 2.03 1.11 -5.83
C PHE A 90 2.60 1.10 -4.41
N VAL A 91 1.92 1.82 -3.50
CA VAL A 91 2.16 1.73 -2.07
C VAL A 91 1.00 1.01 -1.41
N LEU A 92 1.31 0.04 -0.55
CA LEU A 92 0.33 -0.72 0.23
C LEU A 92 0.50 -0.37 1.72
N LEU A 93 -0.59 0.07 2.37
CA LEU A 93 -0.66 0.28 3.82
C LEU A 93 -1.53 -0.81 4.44
N VAL A 94 -1.02 -1.49 5.46
CA VAL A 94 -1.76 -2.53 6.20
C VAL A 94 -2.14 -2.00 7.59
N ILE A 95 -3.43 -2.10 7.89
CA ILE A 95 -4.07 -1.62 9.12
C ILE A 95 -4.79 -2.80 9.77
N THR A 96 -4.77 -2.92 11.09
CA THR A 96 -5.57 -3.92 11.83
C THR A 96 -7.07 -3.61 11.80
N GLY A 97 -7.93 -4.59 12.09
CA GLY A 97 -9.39 -4.52 11.96
C GLY A 97 -10.09 -3.43 12.78
N GLY A 98 -9.44 -2.89 13.81
CA GLY A 98 -9.92 -1.74 14.59
C GLY A 98 -9.24 -0.41 14.28
N GLY A 99 -8.36 -0.38 13.27
CA GLY A 99 -7.59 0.82 12.93
C GLY A 99 -8.35 1.83 12.07
N ASN A 100 -7.71 2.98 11.84
CA ASN A 100 -8.35 4.13 11.22
C ASN A 100 -8.20 4.13 9.69
N PHE A 101 -9.14 3.47 9.01
CA PHE A 101 -9.17 3.38 7.54
C PHE A 101 -9.13 4.74 6.84
N GLY A 102 -9.94 5.70 7.29
CA GLY A 102 -10.02 7.03 6.67
C GLY A 102 -8.72 7.80 6.77
N LYS A 103 -8.05 7.74 7.93
CA LYS A 103 -6.73 8.35 8.14
C LYS A 103 -5.67 7.64 7.30
N GLY A 104 -5.73 6.32 7.16
CA GLY A 104 -4.89 5.55 6.25
C GLY A 104 -4.95 6.07 4.82
N ARG A 105 -6.15 6.20 4.26
CA ARG A 105 -6.36 6.76 2.91
C ARG A 105 -5.85 8.19 2.77
N PHE A 106 -6.06 9.03 3.79
CA PHE A 106 -5.57 10.40 3.81
C PHE A 106 -4.03 10.46 3.72
N TYR A 107 -3.33 9.67 4.54
CA TYR A 107 -1.86 9.64 4.53
C TYR A 107 -1.32 9.07 3.23
N LEU A 108 -1.89 7.98 2.71
CA LEU A 108 -1.54 7.47 1.39
C LEU A 108 -1.69 8.54 0.30
N ARG A 109 -2.77 9.32 0.32
CA ARG A 109 -2.98 10.43 -0.62
C ARG A 109 -1.95 11.54 -0.48
N ARG A 110 -1.61 11.89 0.76
CA ARG A 110 -0.70 12.99 1.07
C ARG A 110 0.75 12.64 0.73
N GLU A 111 1.15 11.40 0.95
CA GLU A 111 2.54 10.97 0.80
C GLU A 111 2.87 10.38 -0.57
N ALA A 112 1.89 9.88 -1.33
CA ALA A 112 2.10 9.28 -2.66
C ALA A 112 2.89 10.18 -3.64
N PRO A 113 2.68 11.52 -3.72
CA PRO A 113 3.50 12.36 -4.58
C PRO A 113 4.99 12.34 -4.24
N LYS A 114 5.34 12.26 -2.95
CA LYS A 114 6.74 12.19 -2.51
C LYS A 114 7.39 10.85 -2.85
N LEU A 115 6.60 9.77 -2.80
CA LEU A 115 7.04 8.44 -3.25
C LEU A 115 7.27 8.43 -4.76
N ALA A 116 6.39 9.08 -5.53
CA ALA A 116 6.55 9.20 -6.99
C ALA A 116 7.83 9.97 -7.36
N GLU A 117 8.11 11.09 -6.69
CA GLU A 117 9.32 11.89 -6.90
C GLU A 117 10.60 11.09 -6.58
N ALA A 118 10.57 10.22 -5.58
CA ALA A 118 11.71 9.40 -5.20
C ALA A 118 11.99 8.21 -6.15
N LEU A 119 11.06 7.90 -7.08
CA LEU A 119 11.19 6.84 -8.09
C LEU A 119 11.68 7.35 -9.45
N GLN A 120 11.92 8.67 -9.59
CA GLN A 120 12.49 9.30 -10.79
C GLN A 120 14.01 9.30 -10.75
#